data_AF-A0A183MZI2-F1
#
_entry.id   AF-A0A183MZI2-F1
#
_cell.length_a   1.000
_cell.length_b   1.000
_cell.length_c   1.000
_cell.angle_alpha   90.00
_cell.angle_beta   90.00
_cell.angle_gamma   90.00
#
_symmetry.space_group_name_H-M   'P 1'
#
loop_
_entity.id
_entity.type
_entity.pdbx_description
1 polymer ?
#
loop_
_entity_poly.entity_id
_entity_poly.type
_entity_poly.pdbx_seq_one_letter_code
_entity_poly.pdbx_strand_id
1 'polypeptide(L)'
;MEPKIEKTSSFSKALKNTEFTIEEYLKTVFQEKLLVNAPADEDRNLTNSTKLLEKYKELKNVQSALTAKKEEFRVKMECMQRRREDLEKKECELKESLIKFDQFFKDNDEKRVRATKKISTEKGLQQQKQTEINILNDDIARFTKIREKEERKVKSLLKYRLFLESVVKMSDEFSDIYELISRYDALKANLEDLRNSDAKAQKLIDSKSSELVHFKKTKQDEKLSLTNEIAELRNHLELQQMSGRNKETQWEHTRDLAANRIYELSTIVIAVANMYTIVRSHQKYGESAKPNETCKQLRAVS
;
A
#
# COMPACT_ATOMS: atom_id res chain seq x y z
N MET A 1 39.12 -43.67 34.74
CA MET A 1 40.14 -43.61 35.79
C MET A 1 39.65 -44.45 36.95
N GLU A 2 40.30 -45.59 37.19
CA GLU A 2 40.14 -46.41 38.39
C GLU A 2 40.50 -45.58 39.65
N PRO A 3 40.01 -45.98 40.84
CA PRO A 3 40.79 -46.94 41.60
C PRO A 3 39.95 -48.09 42.17
N LYS A 4 40.37 -49.31 41.83
CA LYS A 4 40.15 -50.53 42.64
C LYS A 4 40.82 -50.32 43.99
N ILE A 5 40.08 -50.49 45.07
CA ILE A 5 40.68 -50.70 46.39
C ILE A 5 40.59 -52.21 46.65
N GLU A 6 41.67 -52.88 46.27
CA GLU A 6 42.03 -54.20 46.77
C GLU A 6 42.20 -54.12 48.29
N LYS A 7 41.37 -54.85 49.03
CA LYS A 7 41.68 -55.24 50.42
C LYS A 7 41.33 -56.69 50.64
N THR A 8 42.06 -57.57 49.94
CA THR A 8 42.13 -59.01 50.22
C THR A 8 43.56 -59.35 50.63
N SER A 9 44.04 -58.94 51.82
CA SER A 9 45.37 -59.40 52.28
C SER A 9 45.63 -59.17 53.78
N SER A 10 44.72 -59.63 54.63
CA SER A 10 45.04 -59.79 56.07
C SER A 10 44.46 -61.07 56.64
N PHE A 11 43.31 -61.51 56.12
CA PHE A 11 42.69 -62.76 56.56
C PHE A 11 43.32 -64.02 55.94
N SER A 12 43.68 -63.98 54.64
CA SER A 12 44.30 -65.13 53.93
C SER A 12 45.77 -65.36 54.33
N LYS A 13 46.47 -64.33 54.83
CA LYS A 13 47.86 -64.43 55.28
C LYS A 13 47.99 -65.04 56.68
N ALA A 14 46.91 -65.02 57.48
CA ALA A 14 46.85 -65.67 58.79
C ALA A 14 46.52 -67.17 58.71
N LEU A 15 46.00 -67.65 57.57
CA LEU A 15 45.65 -69.06 57.36
C LEU A 15 46.75 -69.91 56.71
N LYS A 16 47.92 -69.32 56.39
CA LYS A 16 49.07 -70.04 55.79
C LYS A 16 50.17 -70.45 56.78
N ASN A 17 50.08 -70.08 58.05
CA ASN A 17 51.12 -70.35 59.06
C ASN A 17 50.65 -71.24 60.22
N THR A 18 49.70 -72.12 59.97
CA THR A 18 49.37 -73.24 60.84
C THR A 18 48.89 -74.38 59.97
N GLU A 19 49.80 -75.05 59.27
CA GLU A 19 49.69 -76.49 59.06
C GLU A 19 49.79 -77.16 60.44
N PHE A 20 48.76 -76.95 61.25
CA PHE A 20 48.49 -77.79 62.39
C PHE A 20 47.58 -78.85 61.82
N THR A 21 48.19 -79.95 61.39
CA THR A 21 47.49 -81.07 60.77
C THR A 21 46.32 -81.42 61.68
N ILE A 22 45.13 -81.72 61.13
CA ILE A 22 43.99 -82.18 61.96
C ILE A 22 44.44 -83.37 62.83
N GLU A 23 45.43 -84.13 62.36
CA GLU A 23 46.13 -85.18 63.08
C GLU A 23 46.93 -84.68 64.31
N GLU A 24 47.61 -83.53 64.24
CA GLU A 24 48.25 -82.88 65.41
C GLU A 24 47.22 -82.23 66.33
N TYR A 25 46.17 -81.60 65.81
CA TYR A 25 45.06 -81.10 66.64
C TYR A 25 44.36 -82.22 67.38
N LEU A 26 44.06 -83.32 66.69
CA LEU A 26 43.51 -84.52 67.30
C LEU A 26 44.52 -85.12 68.26
N LYS A 27 45.81 -85.25 67.94
CA LYS A 27 46.82 -85.81 68.86
C LYS A 27 46.99 -84.95 70.12
N THR A 28 46.89 -83.63 70.01
CA THR A 28 46.98 -82.68 71.14
C THR A 28 45.72 -82.74 72.00
N VAL A 29 44.53 -82.73 71.38
CA VAL A 29 43.23 -82.90 72.08
C VAL A 29 43.08 -84.31 72.66
N PHE A 30 43.64 -85.33 72.02
CA PHE A 30 43.63 -86.73 72.48
C PHE A 30 44.64 -86.93 73.61
N GLN A 31 45.81 -86.29 73.57
CA GLN A 31 46.76 -86.25 74.69
C GLN A 31 46.19 -85.48 75.89
N GLU A 32 45.57 -84.31 75.69
CA GLU A 32 44.92 -83.55 76.76
C GLU A 32 43.74 -84.29 77.39
N LYS A 33 42.94 -85.02 76.61
CA LYS A 33 41.78 -85.77 77.15
C LYS A 33 42.08 -87.16 77.71
N LEU A 34 43.16 -87.84 77.28
CA LEU A 34 43.56 -89.13 77.88
C LEU A 34 44.39 -88.95 79.16
N LEU A 35 45.25 -87.93 79.27
CA LEU A 35 46.10 -87.75 80.45
C LEU A 35 45.33 -87.31 81.70
N VAL A 36 44.15 -86.70 81.55
CA VAL A 36 43.28 -86.32 82.69
C VAL A 36 42.37 -87.47 83.14
N ASN A 37 42.33 -88.61 82.43
CA ASN A 37 41.47 -89.75 82.73
C ASN A 37 42.19 -91.11 82.79
N ALA A 38 43.50 -91.14 82.99
CA ALA A 38 44.19 -92.37 83.40
C ALA A 38 43.84 -92.66 84.87
N PRO A 39 43.19 -93.79 85.21
CA PRO A 39 42.95 -94.13 86.60
C PRO A 39 44.31 -94.41 87.24
N ALA A 40 44.71 -93.57 88.20
CA ALA A 40 45.88 -93.84 89.02
C ALA A 40 45.67 -95.17 89.76
N ASP A 41 46.67 -96.04 89.69
CA ASP A 41 46.70 -97.40 90.18
C ASP A 41 46.78 -97.44 91.73
N GLU A 42 45.73 -96.96 92.41
CA GLU A 42 45.54 -97.05 93.87
C GLU A 42 44.28 -97.88 94.24
N ASP A 43 43.82 -98.76 93.34
CA ASP A 43 42.56 -99.49 93.50
C ASP A 43 42.73 -100.85 94.23
N ARG A 44 43.51 -100.88 95.32
CA ARG A 44 43.69 -102.09 96.13
C ARG A 44 43.39 -101.98 97.62
N ASN A 45 42.80 -100.89 98.12
CA ASN A 45 42.20 -100.79 99.46
C ASN A 45 41.27 -99.55 99.63
N LEU A 46 40.28 -99.36 98.75
CA LEU A 46 39.22 -98.36 98.96
C LEU A 46 37.87 -99.06 99.20
N THR A 47 37.27 -98.82 100.36
CA THR A 47 35.92 -99.29 100.74
C THR A 47 34.85 -98.74 99.78
N ASN A 48 33.75 -99.47 99.54
CA ASN A 48 32.62 -99.00 98.71
C ASN A 48 32.18 -97.54 98.99
N SER A 49 32.39 -97.05 100.22
CA SER A 49 32.13 -95.69 100.66
C SER A 49 33.00 -94.60 99.99
N THR A 50 34.26 -94.87 99.63
CA THR A 50 35.17 -93.88 99.00
C THR A 50 35.00 -93.81 97.48
N LYS A 51 34.71 -94.92 96.79
CA LYS A 51 34.29 -94.93 95.37
C LYS A 51 32.98 -94.16 95.17
N LEU A 52 32.07 -94.30 96.11
CA LEU A 52 30.83 -93.52 96.14
C LEU A 52 31.12 -92.02 96.29
N LEU A 53 32.05 -91.64 97.18
CA LEU A 53 32.46 -90.25 97.38
C LEU A 53 33.08 -89.63 96.13
N GLU A 54 33.90 -90.40 95.39
CA GLU A 54 34.50 -89.97 94.13
C GLU A 54 33.46 -89.81 93.02
N LYS A 55 32.52 -90.76 92.89
CA LYS A 55 31.36 -90.62 91.99
C LYS A 55 30.47 -89.43 92.37
N TYR A 56 30.29 -89.13 93.65
CA TYR A 56 29.61 -87.91 94.11
C TYR A 56 30.38 -86.64 93.75
N LYS A 57 31.71 -86.66 93.82
CA LYS A 57 32.58 -85.54 93.43
C LYS A 57 32.54 -85.32 91.91
N GLU A 58 32.60 -86.39 91.11
CA GLU A 58 32.41 -86.34 89.65
C GLU A 58 31.01 -85.82 89.29
N LEU A 59 29.96 -86.34 89.92
CA LEU A 59 28.58 -85.89 89.72
C LEU A 59 28.44 -84.40 90.08
N LYS A 60 29.03 -83.96 91.19
CA LYS A 60 29.04 -82.55 91.60
C LYS A 60 29.81 -81.67 90.62
N ASN A 61 30.94 -82.15 90.09
CA ASN A 61 31.72 -81.43 89.08
C ASN A 61 30.98 -81.32 87.75
N VAL A 62 30.36 -82.41 87.28
CA VAL A 62 29.52 -82.42 86.06
C VAL A 62 28.28 -81.54 86.26
N GLN A 63 27.64 -81.58 87.42
CA GLN A 63 26.50 -80.72 87.75
C GLN A 63 26.91 -79.25 87.81
N SER A 64 28.08 -78.94 88.37
CA SER A 64 28.66 -77.59 88.38
C SER A 64 28.96 -77.11 86.96
N ALA A 65 29.61 -77.94 86.13
CA ALA A 65 29.90 -77.64 84.73
C ALA A 65 28.63 -77.47 83.88
N LEU A 66 27.61 -78.29 84.09
CA LEU A 66 26.31 -78.16 83.44
C LEU A 66 25.60 -76.87 83.86
N THR A 67 25.68 -76.50 85.14
CA THR A 67 25.12 -75.24 85.65
C THR A 67 25.86 -74.04 85.05
N ALA A 68 27.19 -74.09 84.96
CA ALA A 68 28.00 -73.08 84.29
C ALA A 68 27.66 -72.96 82.79
N LYS A 69 27.47 -74.07 82.07
CA LYS A 69 27.06 -74.05 80.65
C LYS A 69 25.63 -73.55 80.44
N LYS A 70 24.70 -73.88 81.33
CA LYS A 70 23.34 -73.30 81.32
C LYS A 70 23.37 -71.80 81.53
N GLU A 71 24.22 -71.32 82.44
CA GLU A 71 24.40 -69.90 82.71
C GLU A 71 25.07 -69.16 81.54
N GLU A 72 26.15 -69.71 80.96
CA GLU A 72 26.77 -69.18 79.73
C GLU A 72 25.74 -69.09 78.58
N PHE A 73 24.92 -70.13 78.40
CA PHE A 73 23.87 -70.14 77.38
C PHE A 73 22.80 -69.09 77.68
N ARG A 74 22.37 -68.95 78.93
CA ARG A 74 21.41 -67.92 79.37
C ARG A 74 21.94 -66.51 79.04
N VAL A 75 23.17 -66.19 79.42
CA VAL A 75 23.80 -64.90 79.14
C VAL A 75 23.92 -64.67 77.62
N LYS A 76 24.30 -65.69 76.85
CA LYS A 76 24.38 -65.60 75.39
C LYS A 76 23.01 -65.36 74.75
N MET A 77 21.97 -66.02 75.24
CA MET A 77 20.58 -65.81 74.78
C MET A 77 20.10 -64.40 75.10
N GLU A 78 20.36 -63.90 76.31
CA GLU A 78 20.01 -62.51 76.69
C GLU A 78 20.76 -61.47 75.85
N CYS A 79 22.03 -61.73 75.51
CA CYS A 79 22.80 -60.85 74.62
C CYS A 79 22.24 -60.86 73.19
N MET A 80 21.88 -62.03 72.66
CA MET A 80 21.24 -62.15 71.34
C MET A 80 19.86 -61.51 71.30
N GLN A 81 19.08 -61.63 72.38
CA GLN A 81 17.78 -60.99 72.52
C GLN A 81 17.92 -59.47 72.53
N ARG A 82 18.82 -58.91 73.35
CA ARG A 82 19.12 -57.46 73.34
C ARG A 82 19.57 -56.99 71.97
N ARG A 83 20.44 -57.75 71.29
CA ARG A 83 20.90 -57.41 69.94
C ARG A 83 19.77 -57.41 68.92
N ARG A 84 18.81 -58.33 69.04
CA ARG A 84 17.62 -58.39 68.19
C ARG A 84 16.72 -57.16 68.41
N GLU A 85 16.44 -56.82 69.67
CA GLU A 85 15.65 -55.64 70.03
C GLU A 85 16.30 -54.34 69.54
N ASP A 86 17.62 -54.20 69.66
CA ASP A 86 18.35 -53.04 69.13
C ASP A 86 18.29 -52.95 67.59
N LEU A 87 18.32 -54.10 66.90
CA LEU A 87 18.18 -54.14 65.45
C LEU A 87 16.76 -53.76 65.01
N GLU A 88 15.73 -54.26 65.70
CA GLU A 88 14.34 -53.91 65.44
C GLU A 88 14.09 -52.40 65.65
N LYS A 89 14.63 -51.82 66.73
CA LYS A 89 14.55 -50.36 66.96
C LYS A 89 15.19 -49.56 65.83
N LYS A 90 16.40 -49.94 65.40
CA LYS A 90 17.09 -49.28 64.28
C LYS A 90 16.33 -49.42 62.97
N GLU A 91 15.70 -50.58 62.74
CA GLU A 91 14.86 -50.80 61.56
C GLU A 91 13.63 -49.88 61.59
N CYS A 92 12.96 -49.75 62.74
CA CYS A 92 11.85 -48.81 62.92
C CYS A 92 12.28 -47.35 62.69
N GLU A 93 13.40 -46.92 63.29
CA GLU A 93 13.95 -45.57 63.09
C GLU A 93 14.28 -45.27 61.62
N LEU A 94 14.87 -46.25 60.92
CA LEU A 94 15.15 -46.15 59.48
C LEU A 94 13.87 -46.03 58.66
N LYS A 95 12.85 -46.84 58.96
CA LYS A 95 11.55 -46.77 58.28
C LYS A 95 10.87 -45.42 58.50
N GLU A 96 10.87 -44.90 59.73
CA GLU A 96 10.34 -43.56 60.02
C GLU A 96 11.11 -42.46 59.29
N SER A 97 12.44 -42.57 59.27
CA SER A 97 13.30 -41.62 58.56
C SER A 97 13.02 -41.64 57.05
N LEU A 98 12.82 -42.82 56.46
CA LEU A 98 12.46 -42.98 55.05
C LEU A 98 11.14 -42.28 54.73
N ILE A 99 10.12 -42.44 55.57
CA ILE A 99 8.82 -41.77 55.41
C ILE A 99 8.98 -40.25 55.50
N LYS A 100 9.77 -39.76 56.47
CA LYS A 100 10.06 -38.32 56.61
C LYS A 100 10.81 -37.76 55.39
N PHE A 101 11.77 -38.52 54.85
CA PHE A 101 12.49 -38.11 53.64
C PHE A 101 11.60 -38.11 52.40
N ASP A 102 10.77 -39.13 52.21
CA ASP A 102 9.81 -39.17 51.10
C ASP A 102 8.83 -37.98 51.15
N GLN A 103 8.31 -37.67 52.34
CA GLN A 103 7.48 -36.48 52.53
C GLN A 103 8.26 -35.18 52.24
N PHE A 104 9.50 -35.07 52.71
CA PHE A 104 10.35 -33.91 52.42
C PHE A 104 10.63 -33.74 50.92
N PHE A 105 10.89 -34.82 50.19
CA PHE A 105 11.10 -34.77 48.74
C PHE A 105 9.83 -34.34 48.02
N LYS A 106 8.65 -34.86 48.40
CA LYS A 106 7.36 -34.43 47.86
C LYS A 106 7.10 -32.95 48.10
N ASP A 107 7.26 -32.48 49.33
CA ASP A 107 7.05 -31.07 49.69
C ASP A 107 8.03 -30.13 48.96
N ASN A 108 9.29 -30.56 48.82
CA ASN A 108 10.30 -29.79 48.10
C ASN A 108 10.00 -29.73 46.61
N ASP A 109 9.60 -30.84 46.00
CA ASP A 109 9.22 -30.88 44.59
C ASP A 109 7.98 -30.01 44.33
N GLU A 110 6.97 -30.07 45.20
CA GLU A 110 5.82 -29.16 45.11
C GLU A 110 6.23 -27.68 45.22
N LYS A 111 7.15 -27.34 46.12
CA LYS A 111 7.69 -25.97 46.23
C LYS A 111 8.42 -25.56 44.95
N ARG A 112 9.24 -26.46 44.38
CA ARG A 112 9.95 -26.25 43.12
C ARG A 112 8.98 -26.05 41.96
N VAL A 113 7.98 -26.91 41.80
CA VAL A 113 6.95 -26.81 40.76
C VAL A 113 6.16 -25.50 40.89
N ARG A 114 5.73 -25.13 42.11
CA ARG A 114 5.05 -23.85 42.36
C ARG A 114 5.93 -22.65 42.00
N ALA A 115 7.20 -22.66 42.41
CA ALA A 115 8.14 -21.59 42.08
C ALA A 115 8.37 -21.47 40.57
N THR A 116 8.60 -22.59 39.88
CA THR A 116 8.78 -22.62 38.42
C THR A 116 7.55 -22.12 37.69
N LYS A 117 6.35 -22.54 38.11
CA LYS A 117 5.09 -22.05 37.53
C LYS A 117 4.94 -20.55 37.74
N LYS A 118 5.20 -20.04 38.94
CA LYS A 118 5.14 -18.60 39.24
C LYS A 118 6.13 -17.79 38.41
N ILE A 119 7.36 -18.29 38.22
CA ILE A 119 8.36 -17.64 37.36
C ILE A 119 7.89 -17.61 35.91
N SER A 120 7.31 -18.70 35.40
CA SER A 120 6.80 -18.76 34.03
C SER A 120 5.64 -17.79 33.82
N THR A 121 4.68 -17.70 34.76
CA THR A 121 3.58 -16.74 34.67
C THR A 121 4.06 -15.29 34.74
N GLU A 122 4.99 -15.00 35.65
CA GLU A 122 5.55 -13.64 35.81
C GLU A 122 6.31 -13.20 34.56
N LYS A 123 7.13 -14.09 33.97
CA LYS A 123 7.80 -13.82 32.70
C LYS A 123 6.83 -13.54 31.56
N GLY A 124 5.72 -14.29 31.48
CA GLY A 124 4.67 -14.04 30.50
C GLY A 124 4.03 -12.66 30.68
N LEU A 125 3.68 -12.29 31.92
CA LEU A 125 3.12 -10.98 32.23
C LEU A 125 4.11 -9.84 31.94
N GLN A 126 5.38 -10.03 32.28
CA GLN A 126 6.44 -9.07 31.99
C GLN A 126 6.59 -8.83 30.48
N GLN A 127 6.56 -9.90 29.67
CA GLN A 127 6.61 -9.79 28.21
C GLN A 127 5.41 -9.04 27.65
N GLN A 128 4.19 -9.35 28.14
CA GLN A 128 2.98 -8.65 27.73
C GLN A 128 3.02 -7.15 28.10
N LYS A 129 3.53 -6.82 29.28
CA LYS A 129 3.69 -5.42 29.70
C LYS A 129 4.77 -4.70 28.89
N GLN A 130 5.85 -5.40 28.53
CA GLN A 130 6.90 -4.84 27.69
C GLN A 130 6.39 -4.52 26.28
N THR A 131 5.57 -5.39 25.68
CA THR A 131 4.97 -5.11 24.37
C THR A 131 4.00 -3.92 24.44
N GLU A 132 3.18 -3.84 25.49
CA GLU A 132 2.30 -2.68 25.74
C GLU A 132 3.09 -1.38 25.88
N ILE A 133 4.18 -1.38 26.65
CA ILE A 133 5.08 -0.23 26.80
C ILE A 133 5.67 0.19 25.46
N ASN A 134 6.10 -0.76 24.63
CA ASN A 134 6.68 -0.45 23.32
C ASN A 134 5.65 0.22 22.40
N ILE A 135 4.42 -0.32 22.34
CA ILE A 135 3.32 0.27 21.55
C ILE A 135 3.02 1.69 22.02
N LEU A 136 2.90 1.90 23.34
CA LEU A 136 2.63 3.22 23.90
C LEU A 136 3.76 4.22 23.62
N ASN A 137 5.02 3.78 23.66
CA ASN A 137 6.16 4.64 23.30
C ASN A 137 6.14 5.04 21.82
N ASP A 138 5.81 4.11 20.92
CA ASP A 138 5.65 4.41 19.49
C ASP A 138 4.51 5.40 19.24
N ASP A 139 3.40 5.25 19.97
CA ASP A 139 2.28 6.18 19.94
C ASP A 139 2.67 7.59 20.42
N ILE A 140 3.39 7.68 21.54
CA ILE A 140 3.91 8.95 22.07
C ILE A 140 4.83 9.62 21.04
N ALA A 141 5.74 8.87 20.43
CA ALA A 141 6.64 9.40 19.40
C ALA A 141 5.86 9.92 18.18
N ARG A 142 4.87 9.18 17.71
CA ARG A 142 3.99 9.58 16.61
C ARG A 142 3.24 10.87 16.94
N PHE A 143 2.58 10.93 18.10
CA PHE A 143 1.81 12.11 18.49
C PHE A 143 2.68 13.33 18.73
N THR A 144 3.89 13.15 19.27
CA THR A 144 4.87 14.23 19.44
C THR A 144 5.25 14.83 18.09
N LYS A 145 5.53 13.99 17.08
CA LYS A 145 5.86 14.46 15.72
C LYS A 145 4.70 15.21 15.06
N ILE A 146 3.45 14.76 15.26
CA ILE A 146 2.26 15.47 14.78
C ILE A 146 2.15 16.83 15.45
N ARG A 147 2.27 16.88 16.79
CA ARG A 147 2.22 18.12 17.56
C ARG A 147 3.27 19.12 17.07
N GLU A 148 4.52 18.70 16.89
CA GLU A 148 5.60 19.55 16.40
C GLU A 148 5.35 20.07 14.98
N LYS A 149 4.72 19.27 14.11
CA LYS A 149 4.35 19.70 12.76
C LYS A 149 3.28 20.79 12.81
N GLU A 150 2.23 20.60 13.61
CA GLU A 150 1.17 21.60 13.75
C GLU A 150 1.67 22.86 14.45
N GLU A 151 2.51 22.74 15.47
CA GLU A 151 3.12 23.89 16.14
C GLU A 151 3.99 24.72 15.19
N ARG A 152 4.78 24.07 14.32
CA ARG A 152 5.53 24.78 13.27
C ARG A 152 4.62 25.52 12.30
N LYS A 153 3.50 24.91 11.88
CA LYS A 153 2.51 25.59 11.03
C LYS A 153 1.92 26.80 11.75
N VAL A 154 1.47 26.66 12.99
CA VAL A 154 0.93 27.77 13.78
C VAL A 154 1.94 28.91 13.91
N LYS A 155 3.20 28.61 14.26
CA LYS A 155 4.28 29.62 14.32
C LYS A 155 4.50 30.30 12.96
N SER A 156 4.48 29.52 11.87
CA SER A 156 4.63 30.08 10.52
C SER A 156 3.47 30.99 10.11
N LEU A 157 2.26 30.70 10.59
CA LEU A 157 1.04 31.47 10.29
C LEU A 157 0.86 32.69 11.19
N LEU A 158 1.50 32.69 12.36
CA LEU A 158 1.42 33.78 13.35
C LEU A 158 1.77 35.14 12.75
N LYS A 159 2.78 35.20 11.86
CA LYS A 159 3.17 36.45 11.17
C LYS A 159 2.02 37.06 10.36
N TYR A 160 1.19 36.24 9.71
CA TYR A 160 0.05 36.71 8.93
C TYR A 160 -1.08 37.18 9.85
N ARG A 161 -1.33 36.46 10.94
CA ARG A 161 -2.28 36.90 11.96
C ARG A 161 -1.89 38.25 12.54
N LEU A 162 -0.64 38.42 12.97
CA LEU A 162 -0.13 39.69 13.52
C LEU A 162 -0.23 40.83 12.50
N PHE A 163 0.05 40.54 11.23
CA PHE A 163 -0.16 41.48 10.15
C PHE A 163 -1.63 41.89 10.02
N LEU A 164 -2.57 40.94 9.98
CA LEU A 164 -4.00 41.25 9.89
C LEU A 164 -4.50 42.02 11.12
N GLU A 165 -4.05 41.66 12.32
CA GLU A 165 -4.32 42.43 13.55
C GLU A 165 -3.79 43.86 13.44
N SER A 166 -2.63 44.07 12.83
CA SER A 166 -2.09 45.42 12.59
C SER A 166 -2.92 46.22 11.59
N VAL A 167 -3.40 45.57 10.52
CA VAL A 167 -4.25 46.21 9.50
C VAL A 167 -5.58 46.65 10.11
N VAL A 168 -6.21 45.77 10.89
CA VAL A 168 -7.46 46.09 11.62
C VAL A 168 -7.24 47.22 12.62
N LYS A 169 -6.09 47.26 13.33
CA LYS A 169 -5.79 48.37 14.25
C LYS A 169 -5.53 49.70 13.54
N MET A 170 -5.05 49.68 12.30
CA MET A 170 -4.76 50.88 11.50
C MET A 170 -5.98 51.40 10.74
N SER A 171 -6.99 50.56 10.55
CA SER A 171 -8.18 50.86 9.77
C SER A 171 -9.40 50.87 10.68
N ASP A 172 -10.05 52.02 10.80
CA ASP A 172 -11.30 52.15 11.57
C ASP A 172 -12.51 51.50 10.84
N GLU A 173 -12.31 50.92 9.66
CA GLU A 173 -13.37 50.33 8.83
C GLU A 173 -13.74 48.90 9.23
N PHE A 174 -12.89 48.20 9.98
CA PHE A 174 -13.07 46.79 10.34
C PHE A 174 -13.03 46.61 11.86
N SER A 175 -14.03 45.92 12.42
CA SER A 175 -14.07 45.63 13.85
C SER A 175 -13.13 44.48 14.23
N ASP A 176 -12.99 43.49 13.35
CA ASP A 176 -12.12 42.34 13.57
C ASP A 176 -11.54 41.78 12.26
N ILE A 177 -10.66 40.78 12.39
CA ILE A 177 -10.02 40.13 11.24
C ILE A 177 -11.05 39.36 10.39
N TYR A 178 -12.11 38.83 11.00
CA TYR A 178 -13.11 38.05 10.28
C TYR A 178 -13.95 38.93 9.35
N GLU A 179 -14.31 40.13 9.78
CA GLU A 179 -15.00 41.13 8.96
C GLU A 179 -14.13 41.55 7.77
N LEU A 180 -12.83 41.81 8.01
CA LEU A 180 -11.87 42.10 6.95
C LEU A 180 -11.80 40.97 5.90
N ILE A 181 -11.70 39.72 6.36
CA ILE A 181 -11.66 38.54 5.47
C ILE A 181 -12.98 38.40 4.72
N SER A 182 -14.12 38.53 5.39
CA SER A 182 -15.45 38.43 4.77
C SER A 182 -15.64 39.48 3.69
N ARG A 183 -15.21 40.72 3.96
CA ARG A 183 -15.22 41.80 2.97
C ARG A 183 -14.32 41.46 1.78
N TYR A 184 -13.10 41.00 2.02
CA TYR A 184 -12.19 40.56 0.96
C TYR A 184 -12.82 39.45 0.10
N ASP A 185 -13.43 38.44 0.70
CA ASP A 185 -14.07 37.33 -0.01
C ASP A 185 -15.23 37.81 -0.87
N ALA A 186 -16.06 38.72 -0.35
CA ALA A 186 -17.16 39.32 -1.12
C ALA A 186 -16.64 40.15 -2.31
N LEU A 187 -15.58 40.95 -2.11
CA LEU A 187 -14.94 41.71 -3.19
C LEU A 187 -14.30 40.80 -4.23
N LYS A 188 -13.64 39.72 -3.81
CA LYS A 188 -13.02 38.74 -4.70
C LYS A 188 -14.08 38.02 -5.54
N ALA A 189 -15.18 37.59 -4.92
CA ALA A 189 -16.31 36.98 -5.63
C ALA A 189 -16.91 37.96 -6.66
N ASN A 190 -17.14 39.23 -6.27
CA ASN A 190 -17.64 40.25 -7.19
C ASN A 190 -16.68 40.49 -8.37
N LEU A 191 -15.38 40.56 -8.11
CA LEU A 191 -14.36 40.70 -9.15
C LEU A 191 -14.38 39.53 -10.13
N GLU A 192 -14.56 38.30 -9.64
CA GLU A 192 -14.64 37.11 -10.46
C GLU A 192 -15.92 37.09 -11.31
N ASP A 193 -17.05 37.48 -10.75
CA ASP A 193 -18.31 37.66 -11.49
C ASP A 193 -18.19 38.73 -12.58
N LEU A 194 -17.57 39.87 -12.26
CA LEU A 194 -17.36 40.96 -13.21
C LEU A 194 -16.44 40.52 -14.36
N ARG A 195 -15.33 39.81 -14.06
CA ARG A 195 -14.44 39.23 -15.07
C ARG A 195 -15.17 38.24 -15.97
N ASN A 196 -16.03 37.40 -15.40
CA ASN A 196 -16.83 36.46 -16.17
C ASN A 196 -17.85 37.18 -17.07
N SER A 197 -18.47 38.26 -16.60
CA SER A 197 -19.37 39.08 -17.39
C SER A 197 -18.64 39.80 -18.53
N ASP A 198 -17.47 40.37 -18.26
CA ASP A 198 -16.63 41.04 -19.25
C ASP A 198 -16.17 40.07 -20.34
N ALA A 199 -15.71 38.87 -19.95
CA ALA A 199 -15.34 37.82 -20.90
C ALA A 199 -16.51 37.38 -21.79
N LYS A 200 -17.74 37.34 -21.26
CA LYS A 200 -18.95 37.05 -22.05
C LYS A 200 -19.28 38.19 -23.01
N ALA A 201 -19.19 39.44 -22.55
CA ALA A 201 -19.40 40.62 -23.39
C ALA A 201 -18.38 40.69 -24.54
N GLN A 202 -17.11 40.43 -24.26
CA GLN A 202 -16.06 40.39 -25.28
C GLN A 202 -16.34 39.32 -26.33
N LYS A 203 -16.71 38.10 -25.92
CA LYS A 203 -17.10 37.03 -26.86
C LYS A 203 -18.29 37.44 -27.75
N LEU A 204 -19.27 38.15 -27.19
CA LEU A 204 -20.41 38.64 -27.96
C LEU A 204 -19.97 39.71 -28.96
N ILE A 205 -19.10 40.64 -28.57
CA ILE A 205 -18.53 41.67 -29.45
C ILE A 205 -17.75 41.01 -30.58
N ASP A 206 -16.91 40.01 -30.29
CA ASP A 206 -16.12 39.29 -31.29
C ASP A 206 -17.02 38.53 -32.28
N SER A 207 -18.08 37.87 -31.79
CA SER A 207 -19.09 37.22 -32.63
C SER A 207 -19.78 38.21 -33.56
N LYS A 208 -20.26 39.34 -33.01
CA LYS A 208 -20.97 40.36 -33.79
C LYS A 208 -20.06 41.06 -34.79
N SER A 209 -18.81 41.30 -34.42
CA SER A 209 -17.79 41.84 -35.32
C SER A 209 -17.51 40.88 -36.48
N SER A 210 -17.40 39.58 -36.20
CA SER A 210 -17.23 38.55 -37.22
C SER A 210 -18.43 38.45 -38.16
N GLU A 211 -19.65 38.46 -37.61
CA GLU A 211 -20.90 38.50 -38.39
C GLU A 211 -20.94 39.73 -39.31
N LEU A 212 -20.56 40.90 -38.80
CA LEU A 212 -20.55 42.15 -39.56
C LEU A 212 -19.51 42.14 -40.69
N VAL A 213 -18.32 41.60 -40.44
CA VAL A 213 -17.28 41.43 -41.47
C VAL A 213 -17.77 40.48 -42.56
N HIS A 214 -18.37 39.34 -42.18
CA HIS A 214 -18.95 38.40 -43.12
C HIS A 214 -20.05 39.05 -43.97
N PHE A 215 -21.01 39.73 -43.34
CA PHE A 215 -22.11 40.41 -44.03
C PHE A 215 -21.60 41.47 -45.01
N LYS A 216 -20.63 42.30 -44.59
CA LYS A 216 -20.00 43.30 -45.47
C LYS A 216 -19.34 42.65 -46.68
N LYS A 217 -18.62 41.54 -46.49
CA LYS A 217 -18.00 40.79 -47.59
C LYS A 217 -19.07 40.26 -48.56
N THR A 218 -20.10 39.60 -48.07
CA THR A 218 -21.20 39.09 -48.90
C THR A 218 -21.88 40.20 -49.70
N LYS A 219 -22.14 41.36 -49.09
CA LYS A 219 -22.73 42.51 -49.80
C LYS A 219 -21.78 43.16 -50.80
N GLN A 220 -20.48 43.17 -50.53
CA GLN A 220 -19.49 43.63 -51.49
C GLN A 220 -19.41 42.67 -52.70
N ASP A 221 -19.45 41.36 -52.46
CA ASP A 221 -19.47 40.34 -53.52
C ASP A 221 -20.74 40.48 -54.39
N GLU A 222 -21.91 40.69 -53.77
CA GLU A 222 -23.18 40.96 -54.47
C GLU A 222 -23.09 42.23 -55.33
N LYS A 223 -22.54 43.32 -54.78
CA LYS A 223 -22.32 44.57 -55.53
C LYS A 223 -21.40 44.35 -56.73
N LEU A 224 -20.32 43.58 -56.58
CA LEU A 224 -19.42 43.26 -57.69
C LEU A 224 -20.14 42.44 -58.76
N SER A 225 -20.95 41.45 -58.37
CA SER A 225 -21.77 40.66 -59.30
C SER A 225 -22.72 41.55 -60.10
N LEU A 226 -23.48 42.43 -59.44
CA LEU A 226 -24.38 43.38 -60.11
C LEU A 226 -23.64 44.37 -61.00
N THR A 227 -22.43 44.81 -60.60
CA THR A 227 -21.60 45.69 -61.41
C THR A 227 -21.14 45.00 -62.70
N ASN A 228 -20.77 43.72 -62.61
CA ASN A 228 -20.45 42.91 -63.78
C ASN A 228 -21.66 42.74 -64.69
N GLU A 229 -22.85 42.45 -64.14
CA GLU A 229 -24.09 42.35 -64.91
C GLU A 229 -24.45 43.67 -65.63
N ILE A 230 -24.29 44.82 -64.95
CA ILE A 230 -24.48 46.14 -65.58
C ILE A 230 -23.49 46.35 -66.73
N ALA A 231 -22.23 45.95 -66.56
CA ALA A 231 -21.23 46.06 -67.62
C ALA A 231 -21.58 45.19 -68.83
N GLU A 232 -22.05 43.96 -68.60
CA GLU A 232 -22.54 43.06 -69.65
C GLU A 232 -23.73 43.67 -70.40
N LEU A 233 -24.72 44.19 -69.68
CA LEU A 233 -25.90 44.83 -70.27
C LEU A 233 -25.53 46.10 -71.06
N ARG A 234 -24.58 46.91 -70.57
CA ARG A 234 -24.08 48.08 -71.28
C ARG A 234 -23.36 47.71 -72.58
N ASN A 235 -22.48 46.71 -72.53
CA ASN A 235 -21.81 46.18 -73.72
C ASN A 235 -22.85 45.68 -74.74
N HIS A 236 -23.89 44.98 -74.29
CA HIS A 236 -24.96 44.53 -75.18
C HIS A 236 -25.70 45.72 -75.81
N LEU A 237 -26.05 46.74 -75.02
CA LEU A 237 -26.72 47.94 -75.52
C LEU A 237 -25.86 48.68 -76.55
N GLU A 238 -24.57 48.88 -76.27
CA GLU A 238 -23.64 49.54 -77.18
C GLU A 238 -23.53 48.80 -78.51
N LEU A 239 -23.43 47.46 -78.49
CA LEU A 239 -23.43 46.63 -79.70
C LEU A 239 -24.71 46.82 -80.53
N GLN A 240 -25.89 46.83 -79.88
CA GLN A 240 -27.16 47.06 -80.56
C GLN A 240 -27.26 48.48 -81.14
N GLN A 241 -26.81 49.50 -80.39
CA GLN A 241 -26.79 50.89 -80.85
C GLN A 241 -25.85 51.07 -82.03
N MET A 242 -24.65 50.48 -82.01
CA MET A 242 -23.72 50.48 -83.14
C MET A 242 -24.35 49.83 -84.38
N SER A 243 -25.00 48.67 -84.22
CA SER A 243 -25.73 48.02 -85.31
C SER A 243 -26.85 48.91 -85.86
N GLY A 244 -27.61 49.57 -84.98
CA GLY A 244 -28.65 50.54 -85.34
C GLY A 244 -28.11 51.72 -86.15
N ARG A 245 -27.06 52.38 -85.66
CA ARG A 245 -26.39 53.49 -86.37
C ARG A 245 -25.88 53.06 -87.74
N ASN A 246 -25.26 51.89 -87.84
CA ASN A 246 -24.78 51.36 -89.12
C ASN A 246 -25.92 51.18 -90.14
N LYS A 247 -27.07 50.66 -89.70
CA LYS A 247 -28.27 50.52 -90.55
C LYS A 247 -28.84 51.88 -90.93
N GLU A 248 -28.84 52.84 -90.01
CA GLU A 248 -29.32 54.20 -90.26
C GLU A 248 -28.45 54.92 -91.29
N THR A 249 -27.11 54.86 -91.16
CA THR A 249 -26.19 55.39 -92.18
C THR A 249 -26.40 54.73 -93.54
N GLN A 250 -26.60 53.41 -93.60
CA GLN A 250 -26.93 52.71 -94.86
C GLN A 250 -28.26 53.21 -95.46
N TRP A 251 -29.26 53.42 -94.62
CA TRP A 251 -30.56 53.94 -95.04
C TRP A 251 -30.46 55.39 -95.52
N GLU A 252 -29.74 56.28 -94.82
CA GLU A 252 -29.50 57.66 -95.25
C GLU A 252 -28.79 57.71 -96.60
N HIS A 253 -27.75 56.91 -96.80
CA HIS A 253 -27.07 56.83 -98.08
C HIS A 253 -28.02 56.41 -99.21
N THR A 254 -28.87 55.41 -98.95
CA THR A 254 -29.89 54.95 -99.90
C THR A 254 -30.93 56.03 -100.20
N ARG A 255 -31.37 56.76 -99.16
CA ARG A 255 -32.33 57.87 -99.28
C ARG A 255 -31.74 59.02 -100.08
N ASP A 256 -30.52 59.43 -99.80
CA ASP A 256 -29.85 60.53 -100.48
C ASP A 256 -29.57 60.18 -101.95
N LEU A 257 -29.21 58.92 -102.24
CA LEU A 257 -29.13 58.41 -103.61
C LEU A 257 -30.49 58.51 -104.32
N ALA A 258 -31.58 58.12 -103.66
CA ALA A 258 -32.93 58.24 -104.20
C ALA A 258 -33.34 59.72 -104.41
N ALA A 259 -33.02 60.61 -103.47
CA ALA A 259 -33.29 62.04 -103.59
C ALA A 259 -32.51 62.68 -104.74
N ASN A 260 -31.24 62.32 -104.92
CA ASN A 260 -30.43 62.75 -106.07
C ASN A 260 -31.05 62.27 -107.39
N ARG A 261 -31.52 61.02 -107.46
CA ARG A 261 -32.25 60.51 -108.64
C ARG A 261 -33.53 61.29 -108.90
N ILE A 262 -34.31 61.62 -107.86
CA ILE A 262 -35.52 62.44 -108.00
C ILE A 262 -35.17 63.86 -108.47
N TYR A 263 -34.08 64.45 -107.98
CA TYR A 263 -33.60 65.76 -108.40
C TYR A 263 -33.13 65.76 -109.87
N GLU A 264 -32.35 64.76 -110.28
CA GLU A 264 -31.95 64.55 -111.68
C GLU A 264 -33.18 64.45 -112.59
N LEU A 265 -34.15 63.62 -112.22
CA LEU A 265 -35.42 63.49 -112.94
C LEU A 265 -36.20 64.81 -113.00
N SER A 266 -36.27 65.55 -111.89
CA SER A 266 -36.96 66.86 -111.83
C SER A 266 -36.25 67.91 -112.69
N THR A 267 -34.92 67.90 -112.73
CA THR A 267 -34.12 68.79 -113.57
C THR A 267 -34.33 68.48 -115.05
N ILE A 268 -34.34 67.20 -115.42
CA ILE A 268 -34.71 66.76 -116.78
C ILE A 268 -36.11 67.26 -117.11
N VAL A 269 -37.09 67.08 -116.21
CA VAL A 269 -38.46 67.56 -116.41
C VAL A 269 -38.51 69.06 -116.69
N ILE A 270 -37.79 69.88 -115.90
CA ILE A 270 -37.74 71.33 -116.08
C ILE A 270 -37.01 71.71 -117.38
N ALA A 271 -35.89 71.08 -117.70
CA ALA A 271 -35.16 71.32 -118.94
C ALA A 271 -36.03 71.02 -120.16
N VAL A 272 -36.78 69.92 -120.13
CA VAL A 272 -37.77 69.57 -121.15
C VAL A 272 -38.86 70.62 -121.26
N ALA A 273 -39.41 71.10 -120.12
CA ALA A 273 -40.41 72.16 -120.10
C ALA A 273 -39.87 73.48 -120.67
N ASN A 274 -38.62 73.84 -120.35
CA ASN A 274 -37.96 75.06 -120.83
C ASN A 274 -37.63 74.98 -122.33
N MET A 275 -37.14 73.84 -122.81
CA MET A 275 -36.95 73.67 -124.25
C MET A 275 -38.29 73.74 -124.99
N TYR A 276 -39.37 73.19 -124.40
CA TYR A 276 -40.71 73.27 -124.96
C TYR A 276 -41.22 74.71 -125.06
N THR A 277 -41.01 75.55 -124.02
CA THR A 277 -41.37 76.97 -124.09
C THR A 277 -40.57 77.72 -125.14
N ILE A 278 -39.28 77.41 -125.33
CA ILE A 278 -38.44 77.99 -126.39
C ILE A 278 -38.95 77.60 -127.78
N VAL A 279 -39.13 76.31 -128.07
CA VAL A 279 -39.66 75.85 -129.37
C VAL A 279 -41.01 76.51 -129.66
N ARG A 280 -41.84 76.62 -128.64
CA ARG A 280 -43.14 77.27 -128.76
C ARG A 280 -43.08 78.79 -128.95
N SER A 281 -42.03 79.45 -128.47
CA SER A 281 -41.82 80.88 -128.75
C SER A 281 -41.51 81.16 -130.23
N HIS A 282 -40.99 80.17 -130.97
CA HIS A 282 -40.70 80.26 -132.40
C HIS A 282 -41.81 79.71 -133.31
N GLN A 283 -42.75 78.92 -132.78
CA GLN A 283 -43.94 78.43 -133.51
C GLN A 283 -45.22 79.13 -133.02
N LYS A 284 -45.73 80.09 -133.80
CA LYS A 284 -46.91 80.90 -133.45
C LYS A 284 -48.27 80.17 -133.55
N TYR A 285 -48.33 78.88 -133.94
CA TYR A 285 -49.57 78.10 -134.02
C TYR A 285 -49.37 76.63 -133.60
N GLY A 286 -50.12 76.16 -132.59
CA GLY A 286 -50.11 74.78 -132.06
C GLY A 286 -50.60 74.65 -130.61
N GLU A 287 -51.20 73.51 -130.24
CA GLU A 287 -51.83 73.25 -128.94
C GLU A 287 -50.83 73.26 -127.75
N SER A 288 -51.28 73.74 -126.58
CA SER A 288 -50.44 73.91 -125.38
C SER A 288 -50.35 72.64 -124.54
N ALA A 289 -49.17 72.04 -124.39
CA ALA A 289 -48.94 71.06 -123.33
C ALA A 289 -48.92 71.76 -121.94
N LYS A 290 -49.53 71.12 -120.93
CA LYS A 290 -49.60 71.64 -119.55
C LYS A 290 -48.28 71.41 -118.79
N PRO A 291 -48.00 72.17 -117.71
CA PRO A 291 -46.74 72.09 -116.96
C PRO A 291 -46.34 70.69 -116.44
N ASN A 292 -47.31 69.81 -116.15
CA ASN A 292 -47.06 68.46 -115.62
C ASN A 292 -47.04 67.34 -116.68
N GLU A 293 -47.10 67.66 -117.98
CA GLU A 293 -47.11 66.66 -119.06
C GLU A 293 -45.74 66.55 -119.75
N THR A 294 -44.69 66.26 -118.97
CA THR A 294 -43.30 66.26 -119.43
C THR A 294 -43.06 65.39 -120.67
N CYS A 295 -43.67 64.20 -120.76
CA CYS A 295 -43.51 63.34 -121.94
C CYS A 295 -44.11 63.96 -123.21
N LYS A 296 -45.21 64.71 -123.11
CA LYS A 296 -45.79 65.42 -124.27
C LYS A 296 -44.94 66.63 -124.67
N GLN A 297 -44.39 67.33 -123.68
CA GLN A 297 -43.44 68.44 -123.92
C GLN A 297 -42.16 67.94 -124.60
N LEU A 298 -41.58 66.82 -124.14
CA LEU A 298 -40.39 66.21 -124.75
C LEU A 298 -40.64 65.86 -126.23
N ARG A 299 -41.80 65.26 -126.54
CA ARG A 299 -42.17 64.90 -127.93
C ARG A 299 -42.38 66.08 -128.86
N ALA A 300 -42.65 67.28 -128.34
CA ALA A 300 -42.78 68.48 -129.14
C ALA A 300 -41.45 69.23 -129.30
N VAL A 301 -40.45 68.89 -128.48
CA VAL A 301 -39.08 69.44 -128.53
C VAL A 301 -38.12 68.54 -129.32
N SER A 302 -38.34 67.23 -129.28
CA SER A 302 -37.63 66.24 -130.11
C SER A 302 -38.10 66.29 -131.55
#